data_AF-A0A7X6VR91-F1
#
_entry.id   AF-A0A7X6VR91-F1
#
_cell.length_a   1.000
_cell.length_b   1.000
_cell.length_c   1.000
_cell.angle_alpha   90.00
_cell.angle_beta   90.00
_cell.angle_gamma   90.00
#
_symmetry.space_group_name_H-M   'P 1'
#
loop_
_entity.id
_entity.type
_entity.pdbx_description
1 polymer ?
#
loop_
_entity_poly.entity_id
_entity_poly.type
_entity_poly.pdbx_seq_one_letter_code
_entity_poly.pdbx_strand_id
1 'polypeptide(L)'
;MAKDFLLEIGVEELPSAYMTRVLTELKSSINNKFKELRINTGAIEVYGTPRRLVVFVKDVAEKQEDAVIESRGPKKNIAFDEKGEPTKATLGFARSQGVKVEDLQIREVSGVEYLFNVRVEQGDETIKVLPDLLVDLIKNISFPKSMRWGYYHLRFARPIRWILALYDQEIVNFSLENINSSNFTYGL
;
A
#
# COMPACT_ATOMS: atom_id res chain seq x y z
N MET A 1 7.41 -15.31 -10.08
CA MET A 1 6.86 -15.05 -11.43
C MET A 1 5.84 -13.93 -11.29
N ALA A 2 5.93 -12.87 -12.09
CA ALA A 2 4.96 -11.79 -11.97
C ALA A 2 3.54 -12.28 -12.34
N LYS A 3 2.51 -11.74 -11.67
CA LYS A 3 1.10 -12.12 -11.85
C LYS A 3 0.30 -10.91 -12.31
N ASP A 4 -0.74 -11.12 -13.10
CA ASP A 4 -1.64 -10.04 -13.50
C ASP A 4 -2.68 -9.76 -12.40
N PHE A 5 -3.10 -8.51 -12.27
CA PHE A 5 -4.12 -8.08 -11.30
C PHE A 5 -5.31 -7.45 -12.02
N LEU A 6 -6.52 -7.84 -11.62
CA LEU A 6 -7.78 -7.30 -12.13
C LEU A 6 -8.67 -6.85 -10.98
N LEU A 7 -9.12 -5.59 -11.04
CA LEU A 7 -10.21 -5.07 -10.23
C LEU A 7 -11.33 -4.60 -11.16
N GLU A 8 -12.55 -5.04 -10.89
CA GLU A 8 -13.76 -4.48 -11.49
C GLU A 8 -14.73 -4.06 -10.38
N ILE A 9 -15.21 -2.82 -10.48
CA ILE A 9 -16.22 -2.24 -9.61
C ILE A 9 -17.48 -2.03 -10.44
N GLY A 10 -18.49 -2.86 -10.18
CA GLY A 10 -19.81 -2.72 -10.76
C GLY A 10 -20.64 -1.71 -9.99
N VAL A 11 -21.24 -0.77 -10.69
CA VAL A 11 -22.00 0.34 -10.09
C VAL A 11 -23.31 0.56 -10.85
N GLU A 12 -24.25 1.24 -10.20
CA GLU A 12 -25.34 1.88 -10.95
C GLU A 12 -24.82 3.00 -11.86
N GLU A 13 -25.70 3.54 -12.70
CA GLU A 13 -25.34 4.48 -13.75
C GLU A 13 -24.66 5.77 -13.23
N LEU A 14 -23.34 5.82 -13.43
CA LEU A 14 -22.48 6.97 -13.23
C LEU A 14 -22.71 7.99 -14.35
N PRO A 15 -22.68 9.30 -14.03
CA PRO A 15 -22.68 10.34 -15.06
C PRO A 15 -21.47 10.19 -15.99
N SER A 16 -21.72 10.06 -17.30
CA SER A 16 -20.68 9.93 -18.33
C SER A 16 -19.66 11.06 -18.30
N ALA A 17 -20.10 12.27 -17.92
CA ALA A 17 -19.26 13.45 -17.76
C ALA A 17 -18.11 13.28 -16.75
N TYR A 18 -18.20 12.32 -15.82
CA TYR A 18 -17.16 12.07 -14.81
C TYR A 18 -16.14 11.02 -15.26
N MET A 19 -16.42 10.26 -16.31
CA MET A 19 -15.68 9.04 -16.65
C MET A 19 -14.19 9.30 -16.89
N THR A 20 -13.84 10.23 -17.78
CA THR A 20 -12.44 10.53 -18.11
C THR A 20 -11.64 10.94 -16.89
N ARG A 21 -12.24 11.77 -16.02
CA ARG A 21 -11.59 12.25 -14.79
C ARG A 21 -11.39 11.10 -13.81
N VAL A 22 -12.44 10.32 -13.54
CA VAL A 22 -12.40 9.20 -12.61
C VAL A 22 -11.37 8.15 -13.05
N LEU A 23 -11.30 7.83 -14.34
CA LEU A 23 -10.31 6.89 -14.86
C LEU A 23 -8.88 7.43 -14.71
N THR A 24 -8.66 8.72 -15.00
CA THR A 24 -7.34 9.36 -14.83
C THR A 24 -6.90 9.34 -13.37
N GLU A 25 -7.80 9.71 -12.45
CA GLU A 25 -7.53 9.69 -11.01
C GLU A 25 -7.30 8.25 -10.52
N LEU A 26 -8.15 7.29 -10.92
CA LEU A 26 -8.03 5.88 -10.55
C LEU A 26 -6.68 5.29 -10.97
N LYS A 27 -6.23 5.56 -12.22
CA LYS A 27 -4.93 5.12 -12.73
C LYS A 27 -3.77 5.72 -11.93
N SER A 28 -3.86 7.00 -11.57
CA SER A 28 -2.84 7.67 -10.75
C SER A 28 -2.81 7.09 -9.34
N SER A 29 -3.97 6.95 -8.69
CA SER A 29 -4.10 6.44 -7.32
C SER A 29 -3.58 5.01 -7.20
N ILE A 30 -3.95 4.10 -8.10
CA ILE A 30 -3.48 2.71 -8.02
C ILE A 30 -1.96 2.62 -8.23
N ASN A 31 -1.42 3.39 -9.18
CA ASN A 31 0.02 3.45 -9.43
C ASN A 31 0.78 3.95 -8.19
N ASN A 32 0.28 5.00 -7.53
CA ASN A 32 0.90 5.53 -6.32
C ASN A 32 0.84 4.51 -5.17
N LYS A 33 -0.28 3.81 -5.00
CA LYS A 33 -0.43 2.78 -3.95
C LYS A 33 0.52 1.61 -4.11
N PHE A 34 0.69 1.09 -5.34
CA PHE A 34 1.68 0.03 -5.58
C PHE A 34 3.11 0.51 -5.28
N LYS A 35 3.44 1.76 -5.62
CA LYS A 35 4.75 2.36 -5.28
C LYS A 35 4.95 2.54 -3.78
N GLU A 36 3.95 3.03 -3.06
CA GLU A 36 3.98 3.17 -1.60
C GLU A 36 4.23 1.81 -0.91
N LEU A 37 3.63 0.75 -1.45
CA LEU A 37 3.83 -0.61 -0.98
C LEU A 37 5.12 -1.26 -1.51
N ARG A 38 5.94 -0.56 -2.29
CA ARG A 38 7.17 -1.10 -2.92
C ARG A 38 6.91 -2.37 -3.74
N ILE A 39 5.77 -2.41 -4.43
CA ILE A 39 5.41 -3.52 -5.32
C ILE A 39 5.69 -3.06 -6.74
N ASN A 40 6.59 -3.78 -7.41
CA ASN A 40 6.85 -3.55 -8.83
C ASN A 40 5.67 -4.04 -9.67
N THR A 41 5.33 -3.25 -10.68
CA THR A 41 4.24 -3.55 -11.62
C THR A 41 4.68 -3.21 -13.04
N GLY A 42 4.11 -3.93 -14.01
CA GLY A 42 4.15 -3.56 -15.41
C GLY A 42 3.14 -2.48 -15.76
N ALA A 43 2.52 -2.62 -16.94
CA ALA A 43 1.56 -1.64 -17.45
C ALA A 43 0.27 -1.60 -16.60
N ILE A 44 -0.19 -0.38 -16.29
CA ILE A 44 -1.47 -0.13 -15.64
C ILE A 44 -2.47 0.42 -16.66
N GLU A 45 -3.56 -0.29 -16.85
CA GLU A 45 -4.67 0.06 -17.74
C GLU A 45 -5.95 0.25 -16.93
N VAL A 46 -6.77 1.21 -17.35
CA VAL A 46 -8.05 1.49 -16.72
C VAL A 46 -9.11 1.63 -17.79
N TYR A 47 -10.29 1.07 -17.51
CA TYR A 47 -11.44 1.11 -18.41
C TYR A 47 -12.68 1.49 -17.63
N GLY A 48 -13.63 2.12 -18.32
CA GLY A 48 -14.84 2.57 -17.65
C GLY A 48 -16.03 2.67 -18.59
N THR A 49 -17.18 2.32 -18.05
CA THR A 49 -18.51 2.57 -18.61
C THR A 49 -19.36 3.18 -17.50
N PRO A 50 -20.53 3.78 -17.80
CA PRO A 50 -21.41 4.28 -16.76
C PRO A 50 -21.73 3.28 -15.64
N ARG A 51 -21.67 1.97 -15.90
CA ARG A 51 -21.95 0.92 -14.90
C ARG A 51 -20.73 0.15 -14.40
N ARG A 52 -19.52 0.45 -14.87
CA ARG A 52 -18.30 -0.31 -14.51
C ARG A 52 -17.06 0.56 -14.49
N LEU A 53 -16.20 0.35 -13.50
CA LEU A 53 -14.82 0.83 -13.47
C LEU A 53 -13.89 -0.38 -13.38
N VAL A 54 -12.85 -0.43 -14.20
CA VAL A 54 -11.92 -1.56 -14.28
C VAL A 54 -10.50 -1.04 -14.16
N VAL A 55 -9.69 -1.74 -13.38
CA VAL A 55 -8.24 -1.60 -13.33
C VAL A 55 -7.63 -2.95 -13.70
N PHE A 56 -6.73 -2.93 -14.68
CA PHE A 56 -5.94 -4.09 -15.06
C PHE A 56 -4.46 -3.73 -14.96
N VAL A 57 -3.70 -4.53 -14.22
CA VAL A 57 -2.27 -4.30 -14.00
C VAL A 57 -1.50 -5.54 -14.38
N LYS A 58 -0.58 -5.39 -15.32
CA LYS A 58 0.29 -6.47 -15.77
C LYS A 58 1.48 -6.64 -14.84
N ASP A 59 2.02 -7.85 -14.79
CA ASP A 59 3.33 -8.14 -14.19
C ASP A 59 3.50 -7.58 -12.76
N VAL A 60 2.47 -7.74 -11.91
CA VAL A 60 2.53 -7.36 -10.51
C VAL A 60 3.40 -8.37 -9.75
N ALA A 61 4.47 -7.88 -9.11
CA ALA A 61 5.37 -8.70 -8.31
C ALA A 61 4.64 -9.44 -7.19
N GLU A 62 5.06 -10.67 -6.90
CA GLU A 62 4.43 -11.53 -5.87
C GLU A 62 4.72 -11.08 -4.44
N LYS A 63 5.74 -10.25 -4.27
CA LYS A 63 6.22 -9.78 -2.99
C LYS A 63 6.62 -8.32 -3.10
N GLN A 64 6.38 -7.57 -2.03
CA GLN A 64 6.97 -6.25 -1.86
C GLN A 64 8.49 -6.36 -1.83
N GLU A 65 9.18 -5.33 -2.32
CA GLU A 65 10.62 -5.23 -2.11
C GLU A 65 10.94 -5.07 -0.62
N ASP A 66 11.96 -5.82 -0.19
CA ASP A 66 12.52 -5.65 1.14
C ASP A 66 13.07 -4.22 1.29
N ALA A 67 12.89 -3.61 2.44
CA ALA A 67 13.40 -2.28 2.71
C ALA A 67 14.47 -2.28 3.80
N VAL A 68 15.48 -1.46 3.59
CA VAL A 68 16.48 -1.17 4.62
C VAL A 68 15.95 -0.01 5.46
N ILE A 69 15.62 -0.30 6.71
CA ILE A 69 15.22 0.71 7.70
C ILE A 69 16.45 1.09 8.51
N GLU A 70 16.80 2.37 8.46
CA GLU A 70 17.92 2.94 9.21
C GLU A 70 17.40 3.85 10.30
N SER A 71 17.72 3.53 11.56
CA SER A 71 17.44 4.37 12.71
C SER A 71 18.73 4.98 13.22
N ARG A 72 18.80 6.31 13.24
CA ARG A 72 19.96 7.04 13.75
C ARG A 72 19.88 7.19 15.26
N GLY A 73 20.90 6.68 15.94
CA GLY A 73 21.10 6.75 17.38
C GLY A 73 22.01 7.91 17.80
N PRO A 74 22.56 7.84 19.03
CA PRO A 74 23.45 8.87 19.56
C PRO A 74 24.77 8.98 18.79
N LYS A 75 25.44 10.13 18.91
CA LYS A 75 26.79 10.34 18.36
C LYS A 75 27.77 9.37 19.03
N LYS A 76 28.73 8.85 18.26
CA LYS A 76 29.75 7.92 18.77
C LYS A 76 30.52 8.48 19.96
N ASN A 77 30.79 9.79 19.96
CA ASN A 77 31.53 10.47 21.04
C ASN A 77 30.78 10.54 22.38
N ILE A 78 29.47 10.29 22.41
CA ILE A 78 28.66 10.18 23.64
C ILE A 78 28.05 8.78 23.78
N ALA A 79 28.39 7.86 22.87
CA ALA A 79 27.83 6.52 22.84
C ALA A 79 28.51 5.59 23.84
N PHE A 80 29.77 5.84 24.14
CA PHE A 80 30.60 5.11 25.10
C PHE A 80 31.17 6.09 26.13
N ASP A 81 31.32 5.62 27.37
CA ASP A 81 31.96 6.40 28.43
C ASP A 81 33.50 6.31 28.36
N GLU A 82 34.18 6.95 29.32
CA GLU A 82 35.65 6.95 29.40
C GLU A 82 36.27 5.56 29.61
N LYS A 83 35.47 4.57 30.02
CA LYS A 83 35.89 3.17 30.21
C LYS A 83 35.60 2.30 28.97
N GLY A 84 34.97 2.87 27.93
CA GLY A 84 34.53 2.16 26.74
C GLY A 84 33.21 1.41 26.93
N GLU A 85 32.47 1.65 28.03
CA GLU A 85 31.18 1.02 28.28
C GLU A 85 30.04 1.81 27.60
N PRO A 86 29.00 1.15 27.06
CA PRO A 86 27.87 1.83 26.44
C PRO A 86 27.14 2.75 27.42
N THR A 87 26.90 4.00 27.03
CA THR A 87 26.15 4.95 27.87
C THR A 87 24.68 4.56 27.99
N LYS A 88 23.99 5.13 28.98
CA LYS A 88 22.53 4.94 29.14
C LYS A 88 21.74 5.30 27.87
N ALA A 89 22.22 6.29 27.11
CA ALA A 89 21.59 6.69 25.84
C ALA A 89 21.72 5.57 24.78
N THR A 90 22.89 4.97 24.65
CA THR A 90 23.15 3.86 23.74
C THR A 90 22.37 2.61 24.14
N LEU A 91 22.34 2.26 25.42
CA LEU A 91 21.57 1.13 25.93
C LEU A 91 20.06 1.33 25.72
N GLY A 92 19.57 2.55 25.96
CA GLY A 92 18.16 2.90 25.71
C GLY A 92 17.79 2.84 24.23
N PHE A 93 18.69 3.29 23.36
CA PHE A 93 18.53 3.20 21.91
C PHE A 93 18.53 1.75 21.43
N ALA A 94 19.51 0.94 21.80
CA ALA A 94 19.57 -0.48 21.43
C ALA A 94 18.31 -1.23 21.90
N ARG A 95 17.85 -0.96 23.13
CA ARG A 95 16.62 -1.55 23.68
C ARG A 95 15.37 -1.14 22.91
N SER A 96 15.23 0.13 22.52
CA SER A 96 14.07 0.60 21.74
C SER A 96 14.05 0.02 20.32
N GLN A 97 15.24 -0.29 19.80
CA GLN A 97 15.43 -0.94 18.50
C GLN A 97 15.35 -2.47 18.56
N GLY A 98 15.32 -3.06 19.75
CA GLY A 98 15.25 -4.52 19.94
C GLY A 98 16.54 -5.27 19.58
N VAL A 99 17.68 -4.57 19.51
CA VAL A 99 18.99 -5.13 19.12
C VAL A 99 20.00 -4.99 20.26
N LYS A 100 21.14 -5.69 20.17
CA LYS A 100 22.25 -5.45 21.10
C LYS A 100 23.05 -4.23 20.67
N VAL A 101 23.77 -3.62 21.60
CA VAL A 101 24.68 -2.49 21.28
C VAL A 101 25.75 -2.92 20.27
N GLU A 102 26.20 -4.17 20.34
CA GLU A 102 27.19 -4.78 19.45
C GLU A 102 26.70 -4.86 17.98
N ASP A 103 25.39 -4.90 17.76
CA ASP A 103 24.80 -4.99 16.41
C ASP A 103 24.67 -3.61 15.74
N LEU A 104 24.97 -2.53 16.46
CA LEU A 104 24.87 -1.16 15.94
C LEU A 104 26.07 -0.82 15.04
N GLN A 105 25.78 -0.21 13.91
CA GLN A 105 26.80 0.24 12.96
C GLN A 105 27.19 1.69 13.26
N ILE A 106 28.48 2.03 13.12
CA ILE A 106 28.92 3.43 13.15
C ILE A 106 28.95 3.95 11.72
N ARG A 107 28.29 5.08 11.47
CA ARG A 107 28.35 5.78 10.18
C ARG A 107 28.59 7.27 10.36
N GLU A 108 29.37 7.84 9.47
CA GLU A 108 29.61 9.28 9.43
C GLU A 108 28.50 9.99 8.62
N VAL A 109 27.91 11.02 9.21
CA VAL A 109 26.96 11.91 8.53
C VAL A 109 27.43 13.34 8.75
N SER A 110 27.83 14.00 7.66
CA SER A 110 28.30 15.38 7.66
C SER A 110 29.45 15.65 8.64
N GLY A 111 30.48 14.78 8.67
CA GLY A 111 31.64 14.94 9.54
C GLY A 111 31.45 14.47 10.98
N VAL A 112 30.30 13.87 11.32
CA VAL A 112 30.00 13.38 12.67
C VAL A 112 29.62 11.91 12.64
N GLU A 113 30.29 11.08 13.44
CA GLU A 113 29.99 9.67 13.60
C GLU A 113 28.77 9.46 14.52
N TYR A 114 27.79 8.69 14.06
CA TYR A 114 26.62 8.26 14.82
C TYR A 114 26.51 6.74 14.84
N LEU A 115 25.87 6.21 15.88
CA LEU A 115 25.38 4.84 15.87
C LEU A 115 24.11 4.73 15.03
N PHE A 116 23.97 3.64 14.29
CA PHE A 116 22.83 3.31 13.47
C PHE A 116 22.38 1.89 13.74
N ASN A 117 21.07 1.69 13.89
CA ASN A 117 20.46 0.39 13.71
C ASN A 117 20.03 0.28 12.25
N VAL A 118 20.51 -0.75 11.56
CA VAL A 118 20.19 -1.02 10.16
C VAL A 118 19.54 -2.38 10.12
N ARG A 119 18.25 -2.43 9.81
CA ARG A 119 17.51 -3.69 9.70
C ARG A 119 16.85 -3.80 8.34
N VAL A 120 16.76 -5.02 7.85
CA VAL A 120 16.00 -5.33 6.64
C VAL A 120 14.57 -5.68 7.08
N GLU A 121 13.63 -4.84 6.70
CA GLU A 121 12.20 -5.15 6.72
C GLU A 121 11.90 -6.03 5.52
N GLN A 122 11.56 -7.30 5.77
CA GLN A 122 11.13 -8.20 4.71
C GLN A 122 9.78 -7.73 4.18
N GLY A 123 9.65 -7.66 2.86
CA GLY A 123 8.38 -7.37 2.23
C GLY A 123 7.34 -8.46 2.50
N ASP A 124 6.06 -8.10 2.46
CA ASP A 124 4.98 -9.08 2.51
C ASP A 124 4.63 -9.59 1.10
N GLU A 125 3.95 -10.74 1.05
CA GLU A 125 3.35 -11.23 -0.19
C GLU A 125 2.28 -10.26 -0.68
N THR A 126 2.28 -9.93 -1.97
CA THR A 126 1.35 -8.97 -2.56
C THR A 126 -0.11 -9.35 -2.31
N ILE A 127 -0.45 -10.64 -2.36
CA ILE A 127 -1.81 -11.13 -2.09
C ILE A 127 -2.32 -10.77 -0.69
N LYS A 128 -1.41 -10.63 0.31
CA LYS A 128 -1.78 -10.30 1.69
C LYS A 128 -2.07 -8.82 1.88
N VAL A 129 -1.43 -7.95 1.09
CA VAL A 129 -1.55 -6.47 1.22
C VAL A 129 -2.56 -5.88 0.25
N LEU A 130 -2.92 -6.59 -0.82
CA LEU A 130 -3.93 -6.15 -1.79
C LEU A 130 -5.30 -5.82 -1.15
N PRO A 131 -5.86 -6.61 -0.20
CA PRO A 131 -7.15 -6.29 0.43
C PRO A 131 -7.23 -4.87 0.99
N ASP A 132 -6.26 -4.47 1.80
CA ASP A 132 -6.23 -3.13 2.42
C ASP A 132 -6.00 -2.04 1.39
N LEU A 133 -5.10 -2.29 0.43
CA LEU A 133 -4.86 -1.39 -0.70
C LEU A 133 -6.15 -1.10 -1.47
N LEU A 134 -6.96 -2.13 -1.75
CA LEU A 134 -8.17 -2.01 -2.55
C LEU A 134 -9.31 -1.33 -1.78
N VAL A 135 -9.47 -1.66 -0.50
CA VAL A 135 -10.43 -0.96 0.36
C VAL A 135 -10.12 0.54 0.40
N ASP A 136 -8.85 0.90 0.58
CA ASP A 136 -8.44 2.31 0.62
C ASP A 136 -8.51 2.97 -0.77
N LEU A 137 -8.17 2.26 -1.84
CA LEU A 137 -8.32 2.76 -3.22
C LEU A 137 -9.79 3.15 -3.49
N ILE A 138 -10.73 2.24 -3.21
CA ILE A 138 -12.15 2.44 -3.53
C ILE A 138 -12.75 3.57 -2.69
N LYS A 139 -12.38 3.66 -1.40
CA LYS A 139 -12.84 4.73 -0.50
C LYS A 139 -12.38 6.12 -0.92
N ASN A 140 -11.23 6.22 -1.58
CA ASN A 140 -10.62 7.49 -1.96
C ASN A 140 -10.83 7.86 -3.43
N ILE A 141 -11.68 7.13 -4.19
CA ILE A 141 -12.08 7.58 -5.53
C ILE A 141 -12.88 8.88 -5.40
N SER A 142 -12.33 9.96 -5.93
CA SER A 142 -12.96 11.27 -5.85
C SER A 142 -14.02 11.42 -6.95
N PHE A 143 -15.19 11.89 -6.53
CA PHE A 143 -16.28 12.22 -7.44
C PHE A 143 -16.76 13.64 -7.17
N PRO A 144 -17.08 14.44 -8.21
CA PRO A 144 -17.61 15.79 -8.03
C PRO A 144 -18.88 15.83 -7.16
N LYS A 145 -19.67 14.76 -7.22
CA LYS A 145 -20.80 14.52 -6.32
C LYS A 145 -20.69 13.09 -5.79
N SER A 146 -20.51 12.97 -4.48
CA SER A 146 -20.59 11.70 -3.77
C SER A 146 -21.78 11.71 -2.81
N MET A 147 -22.31 10.52 -2.53
CA MET A 147 -23.45 10.32 -1.64
C MET A 147 -23.13 9.21 -0.65
N ARG A 148 -23.75 9.28 0.53
CA ARG A 148 -23.76 8.22 1.53
C ARG A 148 -24.97 7.32 1.27
N TRP A 149 -24.78 6.02 1.28
CA TRP A 149 -25.84 5.05 0.98
C TRP A 149 -26.29 4.32 2.26
N GLY A 150 -27.59 4.38 2.58
CA GLY A 150 -28.15 3.71 3.76
C GLY A 150 -27.47 4.16 5.07
N TYR A 151 -27.13 3.18 5.92
CA TYR A 151 -26.43 3.42 7.19
C TYR A 151 -24.91 3.41 7.06
N TYR A 152 -24.36 3.11 5.89
CA TYR A 152 -22.92 2.89 5.68
C TYR A 152 -22.15 4.21 5.54
N HIS A 153 -20.86 4.23 5.91
CA HIS A 153 -20.07 5.47 5.90
C HIS A 153 -19.39 5.72 4.54
N LEU A 154 -19.30 4.70 3.69
CA LEU A 154 -18.76 4.82 2.35
C LEU A 154 -19.49 5.89 1.54
N ARG A 155 -18.70 6.83 0.99
CA ARG A 155 -19.16 7.79 -0.01
C ARG A 155 -18.71 7.33 -1.38
N PHE A 156 -19.65 7.18 -2.30
CA PHE A 156 -19.37 6.87 -3.70
C PHE A 156 -20.31 7.70 -4.60
N ALA A 157 -20.04 7.78 -5.91
CA ALA A 157 -20.95 8.50 -6.82
C ALA A 157 -22.30 7.78 -7.02
N ARG A 158 -22.26 6.44 -7.02
CA ARG A 158 -23.44 5.56 -7.15
C ARG A 158 -23.28 4.29 -6.28
N PRO A 159 -24.38 3.60 -5.94
CA PRO A 159 -24.30 2.32 -5.24
C PRO A 159 -23.42 1.32 -6.00
N ILE A 160 -22.48 0.71 -5.28
CA ILE A 160 -21.70 -0.41 -5.78
C ILE A 160 -22.59 -1.66 -5.70
N ARG A 161 -22.59 -2.46 -6.76
CA ARG A 161 -23.42 -3.67 -6.90
C ARG A 161 -22.61 -4.94 -6.77
N TRP A 162 -21.38 -4.96 -7.28
CA TRP A 162 -20.44 -6.05 -7.09
C TRP A 162 -19.01 -5.54 -7.17
N ILE A 163 -18.10 -6.34 -6.62
CA ILE A 163 -16.67 -6.16 -6.74
C ILE A 163 -16.08 -7.47 -7.21
N LEU A 164 -15.32 -7.43 -8.31
CA LEU A 164 -14.48 -8.53 -8.75
C LEU A 164 -13.03 -8.13 -8.51
N ALA A 165 -12.27 -9.00 -7.86
CA ALA A 165 -10.85 -8.74 -7.59
C ALA A 165 -10.07 -10.05 -7.70
N LEU A 166 -9.17 -10.11 -8.69
CA LEU A 166 -8.36 -11.27 -9.00
C LEU A 166 -6.89 -10.88 -9.02
N TYR A 167 -6.07 -11.76 -8.44
CA TYR A 167 -4.64 -11.77 -8.61
C TYR A 167 -4.27 -13.08 -9.31
N ASP A 168 -4.12 -12.99 -10.63
CA ASP A 168 -4.16 -14.12 -11.56
C ASP A 168 -5.43 -14.96 -11.36
N GLN A 169 -5.32 -16.20 -10.87
CA GLN A 169 -6.46 -17.09 -10.61
C GLN A 169 -6.99 -16.99 -9.18
N GLU A 170 -6.32 -16.25 -8.30
CA GLU A 170 -6.66 -16.16 -6.88
C GLU A 170 -7.61 -14.99 -6.63
N ILE A 171 -8.68 -15.24 -5.86
CA ILE A 171 -9.58 -14.18 -5.42
C ILE A 171 -8.89 -13.37 -4.34
N VAL A 172 -8.78 -12.06 -4.55
CA VAL A 172 -8.35 -11.12 -3.51
C VAL A 172 -9.55 -10.89 -2.59
N ASN A 173 -9.60 -11.61 -1.48
CA ASN A 173 -10.73 -11.57 -0.54
C ASN A 173 -10.72 -10.30 0.32
N PHE A 174 -11.73 -9.45 0.17
CA PHE A 174 -12.00 -8.32 1.06
C PHE A 174 -13.48 -7.97 1.06
N SER A 175 -13.89 -7.19 2.06
CA SER A 175 -15.24 -6.67 2.18
C SER A 175 -15.22 -5.16 2.19
N LEU A 176 -16.13 -4.56 1.43
CA LEU A 176 -16.43 -3.14 1.48
C LEU A 176 -17.88 -2.98 1.95
N GLU A 177 -18.03 -2.60 3.22
CA GLU A 177 -19.32 -2.57 3.91
C GLU A 177 -20.00 -3.96 3.84
N ASN A 178 -21.10 -4.08 3.09
CA ASN A 178 -21.83 -5.34 2.91
C ASN A 178 -21.52 -6.07 1.60
N ILE A 179 -20.50 -5.64 0.85
CA ILE A 179 -20.14 -6.20 -0.47
C ILE A 179 -18.82 -6.94 -0.33
N ASN A 180 -18.82 -8.23 -0.65
CA ASN A 180 -17.60 -9.03 -0.71
C ASN A 180 -17.04 -9.05 -2.13
N SER A 181 -15.73 -9.02 -2.26
CA SER A 181 -15.07 -9.30 -3.54
C SER A 181 -15.30 -10.76 -3.97
N SER A 182 -15.28 -10.99 -5.28
CA SER A 182 -15.47 -12.31 -5.87
C SER A 182 -14.76 -12.45 -7.21
N ASN A 183 -14.97 -13.56 -7.90
CA ASN A 183 -14.60 -13.77 -9.30
C ASN A 183 -15.79 -13.63 -10.26
N PHE A 184 -16.93 -13.09 -9.80
CA PHE A 184 -18.13 -12.93 -10.61
C PHE A 184 -18.24 -11.50 -11.16
N THR A 185 -18.48 -11.42 -12.48
CA THR A 185 -18.97 -10.20 -13.13
C THR A 185 -20.42 -10.40 -13.54
N TYR A 186 -21.17 -9.30 -13.64
CA TYR A 186 -22.58 -9.32 -13.97
C TYR A 186 -22.83 -8.64 -15.32
N GLY A 187 -23.69 -9.27 -16.11
CA GLY A 187 -24.19 -8.74 -17.38
C GLY A 187 -25.12 -7.54 -17.19
N LEU A 188 -25.66 -7.05 -18.32
CA LEU A 188 -26.62 -5.94 -18.33
C LEU A 188 -27.91 -6.27 -17.59
#